data_AF-A0A6I5R301-F1
#
_entry.id   AF-A0A6I5R301-F1
#
_cell.length_a   1.000
_cell.length_b   1.000
_cell.length_c   1.000
_cell.angle_alpha   90.00
_cell.angle_beta   90.00
_cell.angle_gamma   90.00
#
_symmetry.space_group_name_H-M   'P 1'
#
loop_
_entity.id
_entity.type
_entity.pdbx_description
1 polymer ?
#
loop_
_entity_poly.entity_id
_entity_poly.type
_entity_poly.pdbx_seq_one_letter_code
_entity_poly.pdbx_strand_id
1 'polypeptide(L)'
;MKSLQVPRHSVIGCLISSLLLIVLESTQPQAASAQLSAVTLAIGFTPDPTILSGEGGGDRPAADVVNTRRTTTGPCLGYISSAPHEEVTLESEFSHLEMWVESELDTTLIIEGPGGVWCNDDSQGSQNPAISGEWLPGLYRVWIGAYRADEIPAYQLHISDQP
;
A
#
# COMPACT_ATOMS: atom_id res chain seq x y z
N MET A 1 13.16 89.24 41.19
CA MET A 1 14.55 88.96 41.60
C MET A 1 14.78 87.46 41.53
N LYS A 2 15.91 87.06 40.92
CA LYS A 2 16.58 85.74 40.98
C LYS A 2 15.91 84.54 40.27
N SER A 3 16.47 84.26 39.08
CA SER A 3 16.88 82.93 38.60
C SER A 3 17.29 81.99 39.76
N LEU A 4 17.06 80.67 39.63
CA LEU A 4 18.15 79.70 39.82
C LEU A 4 17.82 78.29 39.26
N GLN A 5 18.75 77.85 38.41
CA GLN A 5 19.12 76.52 37.91
C GLN A 5 18.34 75.25 38.31
N VAL A 6 18.07 74.45 37.27
CA VAL A 6 17.92 72.98 37.30
C VAL A 6 19.32 72.31 37.29
N PRO A 7 19.57 71.24 38.07
CA PRO A 7 20.71 70.36 37.84
C PRO A 7 20.31 68.92 37.43
N ARG A 8 20.83 68.59 36.24
CA ARG A 8 21.44 67.36 35.70
C ARG A 8 21.37 65.98 36.42
N HIS A 9 20.88 64.99 35.63
CA HIS A 9 21.36 63.61 35.33
C HIS A 9 21.44 62.53 36.45
N SER A 10 20.75 61.39 36.29
CA SER A 10 21.36 60.12 35.81
C SER A 10 20.41 58.91 35.88
N VAL A 11 20.22 58.28 34.70
CA VAL A 11 20.13 56.84 34.32
C VAL A 11 19.57 55.81 35.32
N ILE A 12 18.58 55.02 34.89
CA ILE A 12 18.57 53.54 34.91
C ILE A 12 17.47 53.08 33.93
N GLY A 13 17.88 52.29 32.93
CA GLY A 13 16.96 51.66 31.98
C GLY A 13 16.36 50.37 32.55
N CYS A 14 15.17 50.02 32.07
CA CYS A 14 14.65 48.66 32.16
C CYS A 14 14.12 48.27 30.77
N LEU A 15 14.76 47.25 30.22
CA LEU A 15 14.53 46.66 28.91
C LEU A 15 13.12 46.06 28.87
N ILE A 16 12.28 46.51 27.94
CA ILE A 16 10.99 45.85 27.66
C ILE A 16 11.28 44.79 26.62
N SER A 17 11.46 43.56 27.09
CA SER A 17 11.72 42.37 26.27
C SER A 17 10.46 42.04 25.44
N SER A 18 10.59 42.10 24.11
CA SER A 18 9.58 41.65 23.17
C SER A 18 9.41 40.13 23.29
N LEU A 19 8.29 39.69 23.85
CA LEU A 19 7.93 38.29 23.98
C LEU A 19 7.54 37.74 22.60
N LEU A 20 8.46 37.04 21.93
CA LEU A 20 8.22 36.31 20.69
C LEU A 20 7.36 35.07 21.01
N LEU A 21 6.08 35.08 20.62
CA LEU A 21 5.22 33.90 20.69
C LEU A 21 5.71 32.88 19.65
N ILE A 22 6.50 31.91 20.11
CA ILE A 22 6.88 30.75 19.31
C ILE A 22 5.62 29.88 19.19
N VAL A 23 5.01 29.86 18.00
CA VAL A 23 3.95 28.90 17.67
C VAL A 23 4.63 27.55 17.54
N LEU A 24 4.44 26.67 18.52
CA LEU A 24 4.82 25.26 18.40
C LEU A 24 3.81 24.60 17.47
N GLU A 25 4.11 24.58 16.18
CA GLU A 25 3.40 23.74 15.22
C GLU A 25 3.70 22.28 15.58
N SER A 26 2.72 21.63 16.23
CA SER A 26 2.79 20.20 16.51
C SER A 26 2.63 19.44 15.21
N THR A 27 3.72 19.02 14.58
CA THR A 27 3.68 18.02 13.51
C THR A 27 3.33 16.67 14.13
N GLN A 28 2.06 16.29 14.12
CA GLN A 28 1.66 14.94 14.49
C GLN A 28 2.14 13.96 13.41
N PRO A 29 2.76 12.83 13.77
CA PRO A 29 3.01 11.75 12.83
C PRO A 29 1.66 11.19 12.37
N GLN A 30 1.38 11.30 11.08
CA GLN A 30 0.20 10.71 10.46
C GLN A 30 0.43 9.20 10.36
N ALA A 31 -0.32 8.42 11.14
CA ALA A 31 -0.33 6.96 10.99
C ALA A 31 -0.79 6.63 9.57
N ALA A 32 0.04 5.92 8.80
CA ALA A 32 -0.33 5.41 7.49
C ALA A 32 -1.44 4.36 7.70
N SER A 33 -2.66 4.69 7.30
CA SER A 33 -3.71 3.67 7.18
C SER A 33 -3.26 2.74 6.06
N ALA A 34 -3.18 1.43 6.32
CA ALA A 34 -3.16 0.46 5.23
C ALA A 34 -4.44 0.71 4.41
N GLN A 35 -4.28 1.27 3.22
CA GLN A 35 -5.39 1.69 2.40
C GLN A 35 -5.76 0.48 1.54
N LEU A 36 -6.75 -0.30 1.98
CA LEU A 36 -7.36 -1.31 1.12
C LEU A 36 -7.89 -0.59 -0.13
N SER A 37 -7.39 -0.99 -1.28
CA SER A 37 -7.81 -0.45 -2.57
C SER A 37 -8.83 -1.40 -3.18
N ALA A 38 -9.90 -0.85 -3.74
CA ALA A 38 -10.99 -1.63 -4.32
C ALA A 38 -11.29 -1.16 -5.74
N VAL A 39 -11.47 -2.11 -6.67
CA VAL A 39 -11.78 -1.84 -8.07
C VAL A 39 -12.90 -2.75 -8.56
N THR A 40 -13.69 -2.28 -9.52
CA THR A 40 -14.70 -3.07 -10.21
C THR A 40 -14.41 -3.06 -11.70
N LEU A 41 -14.35 -4.24 -12.32
CA LEU A 41 -13.93 -4.44 -13.71
C LEU A 41 -15.03 -5.13 -14.51
N ALA A 42 -15.35 -4.52 -15.66
CA ALA A 42 -16.17 -5.09 -16.72
C ALA A 42 -15.27 -5.56 -17.87
N ILE A 43 -15.74 -6.48 -18.71
CA ILE A 43 -15.00 -6.89 -19.92
C ILE A 43 -14.69 -5.67 -20.80
N GLY A 44 -13.45 -5.59 -21.30
CA GLY A 44 -12.97 -4.47 -22.11
C GLY A 44 -12.77 -3.19 -21.31
N PHE A 45 -12.40 -3.31 -20.03
CA PHE A 45 -12.13 -2.16 -19.17
C PHE A 45 -11.01 -1.26 -19.76
N THR A 46 -11.00 0.01 -19.36
CA THR A 46 -9.98 0.98 -19.79
C THR A 46 -9.63 1.88 -18.60
N PRO A 47 -8.33 2.11 -18.31
CA PRO A 47 -7.16 1.61 -19.02
C PRO A 47 -6.92 0.11 -18.84
N ASP A 48 -6.26 -0.50 -19.82
CA ASP A 48 -5.81 -1.89 -19.82
C ASP A 48 -4.31 -1.96 -20.17
N PRO A 49 -3.45 -2.47 -19.27
CA PRO A 49 -3.79 -2.99 -17.94
C PRO A 49 -4.32 -1.90 -17.00
N THR A 50 -5.24 -2.29 -16.12
CA THR A 50 -5.51 -1.52 -14.91
C THR A 50 -4.34 -1.73 -13.95
N ILE A 51 -3.79 -0.64 -13.43
CA ILE A 51 -2.63 -0.65 -12.53
C ILE A 51 -3.06 -0.15 -11.16
N LEU A 52 -2.86 -0.98 -10.14
CA LEU A 52 -3.04 -0.65 -8.73
C LEU A 52 -1.67 -0.64 -8.06
N SER A 53 -1.42 0.31 -7.16
CA SER A 53 -0.10 0.45 -6.52
C SER A 53 -0.24 0.52 -5.01
N GLY A 54 0.72 -0.07 -4.30
CA GLY A 54 0.72 -0.11 -2.85
C GLY A 54 2.01 -0.64 -2.26
N GLU A 55 1.95 -0.92 -0.96
CA GLU A 55 2.99 -1.64 -0.21
C GLU A 55 2.44 -3.00 0.19
N GLY A 56 3.19 -4.05 -0.13
CA GLY A 56 2.81 -5.43 0.12
C GLY A 56 3.46 -6.01 1.37
N GLY A 57 3.52 -7.33 1.42
CA GLY A 57 4.16 -8.09 2.49
C GLY A 57 3.22 -8.40 3.65
N GLY A 58 3.83 -8.68 4.80
CA GLY A 58 3.15 -8.96 6.06
C GLY A 58 3.92 -9.89 6.96
N ASP A 59 3.32 -10.25 8.09
CA ASP A 59 3.97 -10.94 9.20
C ASP A 59 3.53 -12.42 9.35
N ARG A 60 2.64 -12.90 8.47
CA ARG A 60 2.08 -14.25 8.56
C ARG A 60 2.42 -15.09 7.34
N PRO A 61 2.82 -16.35 7.49
CA PRO A 61 2.97 -17.26 6.36
C PRO A 61 1.70 -17.33 5.53
N ALA A 62 1.80 -17.19 4.22
CA ALA A 62 0.64 -17.16 3.32
C ALA A 62 -0.24 -18.41 3.49
N ALA A 63 0.37 -19.58 3.56
CA ALA A 63 -0.34 -20.84 3.75
C ALA A 63 -1.21 -20.91 5.01
N ASP A 64 -0.85 -20.17 6.06
CA ASP A 64 -1.62 -20.12 7.31
C ASP A 64 -2.81 -19.17 7.20
N VAL A 65 -2.67 -18.08 6.44
CA VAL A 65 -3.74 -17.10 6.22
C VAL A 65 -4.83 -17.66 5.31
N VAL A 66 -4.45 -18.29 4.19
CA VAL A 66 -5.42 -18.88 3.23
C VAL A 66 -5.72 -20.37 3.48
N ASN A 67 -5.20 -20.95 4.56
CA ASN A 67 -5.44 -22.34 4.98
C ASN A 67 -5.16 -23.39 3.89
N THR A 68 -4.21 -23.11 2.99
CA THR A 68 -3.75 -24.06 1.98
C THR A 68 -2.27 -23.84 1.67
N ARG A 69 -1.52 -24.93 1.50
CA ARG A 69 -0.08 -24.86 1.17
C ARG A 69 0.19 -24.83 -0.32
N ARG A 70 -0.78 -25.24 -1.14
CA ARG A 70 -0.60 -25.38 -2.59
C ARG A 70 -1.94 -25.31 -3.30
N THR A 71 -1.93 -24.67 -4.46
CA THR A 71 -3.05 -24.54 -5.38
C THR A 71 -2.66 -25.15 -6.73
N THR A 72 -3.55 -25.06 -7.70
CA THR A 72 -3.26 -25.48 -9.09
C THR A 72 -2.22 -24.58 -9.77
N THR A 73 -2.06 -23.34 -9.33
CA THR A 73 -1.14 -22.34 -9.91
C THR A 73 0.23 -22.31 -9.24
N GLY A 74 0.37 -22.87 -8.03
CA GLY A 74 1.64 -22.82 -7.32
C GLY A 74 1.53 -23.11 -5.82
N PRO A 75 2.67 -23.17 -5.13
CA PRO A 75 2.70 -23.19 -3.68
C PRO A 75 2.29 -21.81 -3.10
N CYS A 76 1.68 -21.80 -1.92
CA CYS A 76 1.38 -20.56 -1.20
C CYS A 76 2.56 -20.23 -0.27
N LEU A 77 3.60 -19.65 -0.87
CA LEU A 77 4.84 -19.27 -0.20
C LEU A 77 4.78 -17.82 0.29
N GLY A 78 5.83 -17.39 0.97
CA GLY A 78 5.98 -16.02 1.44
C GLY A 78 5.10 -15.64 2.63
N TYR A 79 5.06 -14.33 2.86
CA TYR A 79 4.42 -13.69 4.00
C TYR A 79 3.45 -12.61 3.53
N ILE A 80 2.24 -12.65 4.09
CA ILE A 80 1.16 -11.72 3.79
C ILE A 80 0.55 -11.19 5.08
N SER A 81 -0.10 -10.03 4.97
CA SER A 81 -0.86 -9.44 6.05
C SER A 81 -2.18 -10.17 6.26
N SER A 82 -2.82 -9.95 7.42
CA SER A 82 -4.10 -10.60 7.74
C SER A 82 -5.28 -10.15 6.89
N ALA A 83 -5.20 -8.96 6.28
CA ALA A 83 -6.20 -8.40 5.38
C ALA A 83 -5.65 -8.36 3.95
N PRO A 84 -6.49 -8.45 2.90
CA PRO A 84 -6.01 -8.29 1.55
C PRO A 84 -5.48 -6.87 1.30
N HIS A 85 -4.62 -6.74 0.29
CA HIS A 85 -4.11 -5.43 -0.16
C HIS A 85 -5.06 -4.80 -1.17
N GLU A 86 -5.69 -5.64 -2.00
CA GLU A 86 -6.65 -5.22 -3.03
C GLU A 86 -7.94 -6.06 -2.95
N GLU A 87 -9.06 -5.43 -3.28
CA GLU A 87 -10.34 -6.08 -3.55
C GLU A 87 -10.77 -5.82 -5.00
N VAL A 88 -10.83 -6.87 -5.81
CA VAL A 88 -11.19 -6.79 -7.24
C VAL A 88 -12.55 -7.42 -7.45
N THR A 89 -13.54 -6.65 -7.88
CA THR A 89 -14.87 -7.16 -8.24
C THR A 89 -14.96 -7.32 -9.75
N LEU A 90 -15.22 -8.53 -10.23
CA LEU A 90 -15.48 -8.82 -11.64
C LEU A 90 -16.98 -8.83 -11.90
N GLU A 91 -17.46 -7.99 -12.83
CA GLU A 91 -18.91 -7.86 -13.12
C GLU A 91 -19.48 -9.04 -13.93
N SER A 92 -18.61 -9.74 -14.66
CA SER A 92 -18.95 -10.85 -15.56
C SER A 92 -17.83 -11.89 -15.58
N GLU A 93 -18.12 -13.05 -16.17
CA GLU A 93 -17.08 -14.05 -16.44
C GLU A 93 -16.08 -13.53 -17.48
N PHE A 94 -14.79 -13.66 -17.19
CA PHE A 94 -13.70 -13.37 -18.11
C PHE A 94 -13.16 -14.69 -18.66
N SER A 95 -13.18 -14.86 -19.99
CA SER A 95 -12.54 -16.02 -20.65
C SER A 95 -11.02 -15.97 -20.56
N HIS A 96 -10.47 -14.79 -20.30
CA HIS A 96 -9.08 -14.56 -19.99
C HIS A 96 -8.97 -13.32 -19.09
N LEU A 97 -8.21 -13.45 -18.01
CA LEU A 97 -7.72 -12.34 -17.22
C LEU A 97 -6.37 -12.76 -16.64
N GLU A 98 -5.38 -11.88 -16.71
CA GLU A 98 -4.09 -12.03 -16.07
C GLU A 98 -3.92 -10.97 -14.99
N MET A 99 -3.47 -11.41 -13.81
CA MET A 99 -2.99 -10.54 -12.74
C MET A 99 -1.51 -10.82 -12.51
N TRP A 100 -0.66 -9.82 -12.66
CA TRP A 100 0.77 -9.94 -12.40
C TRP A 100 1.29 -8.77 -11.57
N VAL A 101 2.37 -9.02 -10.85
CA VAL A 101 3.01 -8.03 -9.99
C VAL A 101 4.31 -7.54 -10.63
N GLU A 102 4.57 -6.25 -10.52
CA GLU A 102 5.88 -5.65 -10.73
C GLU A 102 6.39 -5.06 -9.41
N SER A 103 7.56 -5.51 -8.98
CA SER A 103 8.27 -4.98 -7.82
C SER A 103 9.78 -5.17 -7.98
N GLU A 104 10.56 -4.33 -7.29
CA GLU A 104 12.02 -4.46 -7.16
C GLU A 104 12.41 -5.58 -6.18
N LEU A 105 11.51 -5.92 -5.24
CA LEU A 105 11.69 -7.00 -4.30
C LEU A 105 10.92 -8.25 -4.76
N ASP A 106 11.32 -9.40 -4.24
CA ASP A 106 10.70 -10.70 -4.53
C ASP A 106 9.31 -10.78 -3.86
N THR A 107 8.28 -10.97 -4.67
CA THR A 107 6.87 -10.88 -4.24
C THR A 107 6.15 -12.21 -4.38
N THR A 108 5.01 -12.34 -3.69
CA THR A 108 4.08 -13.45 -3.92
C THR A 108 2.67 -12.92 -4.12
N LEU A 109 1.88 -13.60 -4.94
CA LEU A 109 0.51 -13.25 -5.28
C LEU A 109 -0.41 -14.37 -4.81
N ILE A 110 -1.35 -13.99 -3.94
CA ILE A 110 -2.42 -14.88 -3.47
C ILE A 110 -3.75 -14.24 -3.81
N ILE A 111 -4.63 -15.00 -4.45
CA ILE A 111 -5.97 -14.56 -4.83
C ILE A 111 -6.98 -15.53 -4.23
N GLU A 112 -7.96 -15.03 -3.47
CA GLU A 112 -9.10 -15.79 -2.96
C GLU A 112 -10.40 -15.21 -3.51
N GLY A 113 -11.28 -16.05 -4.06
CA GLY A 113 -12.57 -15.59 -4.56
C GLY A 113 -13.43 -16.73 -5.12
N PRO A 114 -14.44 -16.40 -5.96
CA PRO A 114 -15.24 -17.39 -6.66
C PRO A 114 -14.37 -18.41 -7.40
N GLY A 115 -14.48 -19.69 -7.03
CA GLY A 115 -13.71 -20.79 -7.63
C GLY A 115 -12.59 -21.35 -6.73
N GLY A 116 -12.11 -20.58 -5.75
CA GLY A 116 -11.13 -21.06 -4.76
C GLY A 116 -10.02 -20.07 -4.44
N VAL A 117 -8.82 -20.62 -4.26
CA VAL A 117 -7.59 -19.89 -3.93
C VAL A 117 -6.53 -20.22 -4.97
N TRP A 118 -5.79 -19.21 -5.39
CA TRP A 118 -4.64 -19.32 -6.28
C TRP A 118 -3.44 -18.65 -5.64
N CYS A 119 -2.28 -19.27 -5.81
CA CYS A 119 -1.01 -18.81 -5.27
C CYS A 119 0.06 -18.92 -6.35
N ASN A 120 0.94 -17.94 -6.40
CA ASN A 120 2.15 -17.96 -7.22
C ASN A 120 3.19 -17.03 -6.57
N ASP A 121 4.47 -17.39 -6.64
CA ASP A 121 5.60 -16.58 -6.20
C ASP A 121 6.46 -16.16 -7.40
N ASP A 122 6.77 -17.11 -8.29
CA ASP A 122 7.55 -16.83 -9.50
C ASP A 122 6.74 -17.02 -10.79
N SER A 123 6.95 -16.11 -11.74
CA SER A 123 6.53 -16.27 -13.14
C SER A 123 7.72 -16.55 -14.06
N GLN A 124 7.47 -16.86 -15.33
CA GLN A 124 8.55 -17.27 -16.24
C GLN A 124 9.60 -16.18 -16.45
N GLY A 125 10.78 -16.36 -15.85
CA GLY A 125 11.93 -15.48 -16.01
C GLY A 125 11.95 -14.28 -15.05
N SER A 126 11.05 -14.25 -14.06
CA SER A 126 10.93 -13.16 -13.08
C SER A 126 10.71 -13.72 -11.67
N GLN A 127 11.23 -13.00 -10.67
CA GLN A 127 10.93 -13.25 -9.24
C GLN A 127 9.59 -12.60 -8.82
N ASN A 128 8.82 -12.12 -9.79
CA ASN A 128 7.50 -11.58 -9.53
C ASN A 128 6.43 -12.53 -10.10
N PRO A 129 5.32 -12.71 -9.38
CA PRO A 129 4.29 -13.67 -9.70
C PRO A 129 3.32 -13.18 -10.77
N ALA A 130 2.71 -14.14 -11.46
CA ALA A 130 1.60 -13.92 -12.38
C ALA A 130 0.60 -15.08 -12.31
N ILE A 131 -0.68 -14.77 -12.39
CA ILE A 131 -1.77 -15.75 -12.46
C ILE A 131 -2.72 -15.34 -13.58
N SER A 132 -2.84 -16.21 -14.58
CA SER A 132 -3.76 -16.05 -15.71
C SER A 132 -4.72 -17.22 -15.85
N GLY A 133 -5.89 -16.97 -16.43
CA GLY A 133 -6.90 -17.99 -16.68
C GLY A 133 -8.29 -17.43 -16.91
N GLU A 134 -9.29 -18.30 -16.79
CA GLU A 134 -10.71 -17.93 -16.77
C GLU A 134 -11.11 -17.51 -15.35
N TRP A 135 -11.92 -16.46 -15.22
CA TRP A 135 -12.35 -15.92 -13.94
C TRP A 135 -13.86 -15.72 -13.90
N LEU A 136 -14.48 -16.15 -12.80
CA LEU A 136 -15.93 -16.03 -12.58
C LEU A 136 -16.29 -14.62 -12.10
N PRO A 137 -17.56 -14.20 -12.26
CA PRO A 137 -18.02 -12.95 -11.66
C PRO A 137 -18.00 -13.02 -10.13
N GLY A 138 -17.60 -11.92 -9.48
CA GLY A 138 -17.64 -11.77 -8.03
C GLY A 138 -16.43 -11.04 -7.44
N LEU A 139 -16.36 -11.06 -6.10
CA LEU A 139 -15.32 -10.39 -5.33
C LEU A 139 -14.10 -11.30 -5.13
N TYR A 140 -12.93 -10.79 -5.50
CA TYR A 140 -11.63 -11.39 -5.28
C TYR A 140 -10.83 -10.56 -4.29
N ARG A 141 -10.33 -11.23 -3.25
CA ARG A 141 -9.36 -10.68 -2.30
C ARG A 141 -7.96 -11.02 -2.80
N VAL A 142 -7.12 -10.01 -2.92
CA VAL A 142 -5.78 -10.17 -3.49
C VAL A 142 -4.75 -9.70 -2.46
N TRP A 143 -3.81 -10.59 -2.16
CA TRP A 143 -2.65 -10.27 -1.36
C TRP A 143 -1.42 -10.23 -2.25
N ILE A 144 -0.69 -9.11 -2.17
CA ILE A 144 0.67 -8.98 -2.68
C ILE A 144 1.58 -9.09 -1.47
N GLY A 145 2.19 -10.26 -1.31
CA GLY A 145 3.12 -10.56 -0.22
C GLY A 145 4.58 -10.34 -0.60
N ALA A 146 5.44 -10.63 0.36
CA ALA A 146 6.87 -10.73 0.16
C ALA A 146 7.30 -12.19 0.28
N TYR A 147 8.27 -12.62 -0.52
CA TYR A 147 8.81 -13.97 -0.38
C TYR A 147 9.50 -14.18 0.98
N ARG A 148 10.15 -13.13 1.51
CA ARG A 148 10.82 -13.15 2.82
C ARG A 148 10.01 -12.38 3.86
N ALA A 149 10.13 -12.81 5.11
CA ALA A 149 9.52 -12.11 6.24
C ALA A 149 10.11 -10.70 6.39
N ASP A 150 9.29 -9.78 6.90
CA ASP A 150 9.64 -8.38 7.22
C ASP A 150 10.05 -7.51 6.01
N GLU A 151 10.02 -8.04 4.79
CA GLU A 151 10.14 -7.25 3.56
C GLU A 151 8.81 -6.56 3.24
N ILE A 152 8.89 -5.30 2.83
CA ILE A 152 7.74 -4.45 2.47
C ILE A 152 7.94 -4.00 1.01
N PRO A 153 7.54 -4.83 0.03
CA PRO A 153 7.68 -4.49 -1.39
C PRO A 153 6.73 -3.37 -1.76
N ALA A 154 7.24 -2.27 -2.32
CA ALA A 154 6.40 -1.41 -3.14
C ALA A 154 6.03 -2.18 -4.41
N TYR A 155 4.74 -2.22 -4.78
CA TYR A 155 4.26 -3.01 -5.90
C TYR A 155 3.41 -2.20 -6.88
N GLN A 156 3.36 -2.69 -8.10
CA GLN A 156 2.28 -2.46 -9.06
C GLN A 156 1.60 -3.79 -9.35
N LEU A 157 0.29 -3.89 -9.10
CA LEU A 157 -0.55 -4.99 -9.56
C LEU A 157 -1.16 -4.57 -10.88
N HIS A 158 -0.86 -5.33 -11.91
CA HIS A 158 -1.41 -5.14 -13.24
C HIS A 158 -2.50 -6.17 -13.47
N ILE A 159 -3.61 -5.72 -14.05
CA ILE A 159 -4.76 -6.56 -14.39
C ILE A 159 -5.10 -6.32 -15.85
N SER A 160 -5.06 -7.35 -16.68
CA SER A 160 -5.40 -7.29 -18.11
C SER A 160 -6.35 -8.40 -18.52
N ASP A 161 -7.30 -8.09 -19.41
CA ASP A 161 -8.14 -9.10 -20.07
C ASP A 161 -7.63 -9.48 -21.48
N GLN A 162 -6.46 -8.97 -21.85
CA GLN A 162 -5.76 -9.33 -23.09
C GLN A 162 -4.69 -10.40 -22.81
N PRO A 163 -4.56 -11.41 -23.70
CA PRO A 163 -3.58 -12.50 -23.58
C PRO A 163 -2.16 -12.14 -24.06
#